data_AF-A0A2D8QHQ0-F1
#
_entry.id   AF-A0A2D8QHQ0-F1
#
_cell.length_a   1.000
_cell.length_b   1.000
_cell.length_c   1.000
_cell.angle_alpha   90.00
_cell.angle_beta   90.00
_cell.angle_gamma   90.00
#
_symmetry.space_group_name_H-M   'P 1'
#
loop_
_entity.id
_entity.type
_entity.pdbx_description
1 polymer ?
#
loop_
_entity_poly.entity_id
_entity_poly.type
_entity_poly.pdbx_seq_one_letter_code
_entity_poly.pdbx_strand_id
1 'polypeptide(L)'
;MTEVDIAPDIGVSLQLVVATAAILGNIALHTIATVAVIAGLRRFEPTMSKLLGDAFIAVPMMVAAATLGMLVAHTIEIWGWAVMLLWLGEFSNLESALYFSVVTFSTLGYGDIVLDHQWRLLGAMASVNGIILFGWTTAVVVAVLTSAIERHDERRSARKAREGQPEGHHAWQPWHPHAPWRPHIQEVRHRADHISDHNAGAGD
;
A
#
# COMPACT_ATOMS: atom_id res chain seq x y z
N MET A 1 -37.71 -39.54 -23.67
CA MET A 1 -36.36 -38.96 -23.53
C MET A 1 -36.34 -37.75 -24.43
N THR A 2 -36.57 -36.57 -23.87
CA THR A 2 -36.44 -35.30 -24.60
C THR A 2 -34.97 -35.12 -24.94
N GLU A 3 -34.65 -34.91 -26.21
CA GLU A 3 -33.34 -34.38 -26.61
C GLU A 3 -33.07 -33.14 -25.76
N VAL A 4 -32.05 -33.23 -24.90
CA VAL A 4 -31.46 -32.03 -24.30
C VAL A 4 -30.72 -31.38 -25.47
N ASP A 5 -31.28 -30.31 -25.99
CA ASP A 5 -30.61 -29.50 -27.01
C ASP A 5 -29.39 -28.84 -26.35
N ILE A 6 -28.21 -29.45 -26.53
CA ILE A 6 -26.91 -28.99 -25.99
C ILE A 6 -26.32 -27.87 -26.86
N ALA A 7 -27.05 -27.37 -27.87
CA ALA A 7 -26.64 -26.16 -28.57
C ALA A 7 -26.57 -25.01 -27.55
N PRO A 8 -25.40 -24.37 -27.35
CA PRO A 8 -25.33 -23.22 -26.47
C PRO A 8 -26.25 -22.16 -27.06
N ASP A 9 -27.31 -21.82 -26.32
CA ASP A 9 -28.10 -20.63 -26.60
C ASP A 9 -27.11 -19.47 -26.71
N ILE A 10 -27.07 -18.83 -27.88
CA ILE A 10 -26.12 -17.76 -28.22
C ILE A 10 -26.14 -16.68 -27.11
N GLY A 11 -27.27 -16.51 -26.43
CA GLY A 11 -27.41 -15.63 -25.27
C GLY A 11 -26.57 -16.02 -24.05
N VAL A 12 -26.41 -17.32 -23.75
CA VAL A 12 -25.61 -17.79 -22.61
C VAL A 12 -24.12 -17.59 -22.87
N SER A 13 -23.64 -17.96 -24.06
CA SER A 13 -22.23 -17.74 -24.43
C SER A 13 -21.87 -16.26 -24.42
N LEU A 14 -22.76 -15.38 -24.90
CA LEU A 14 -22.58 -13.94 -24.86
C LEU A 14 -22.50 -13.42 -23.41
N GLN A 15 -23.42 -13.82 -22.53
CA GLN A 15 -23.39 -13.47 -21.11
C GLN A 15 -22.05 -13.85 -20.46
N LEU A 16 -21.56 -15.05 -20.72
CA LEU A 16 -20.29 -15.52 -20.17
C LEU A 16 -19.10 -14.70 -20.68
N VAL A 17 -19.05 -14.40 -21.98
CA VAL A 17 -17.97 -13.56 -22.55
C VAL A 17 -17.99 -12.16 -21.95
N VAL A 18 -19.17 -11.53 -21.85
CA VAL A 18 -19.32 -10.20 -21.25
C VAL A 18 -18.92 -10.21 -19.78
N ALA A 19 -19.41 -11.21 -19.01
CA ALA A 19 -19.06 -11.38 -17.60
C ALA A 19 -17.55 -11.57 -17.41
N THR A 20 -16.92 -12.45 -18.21
CA THR A 20 -15.48 -12.71 -18.15
C THR A 20 -14.68 -11.45 -18.49
N ALA A 21 -15.06 -10.70 -19.52
CA ALA A 21 -14.39 -9.45 -19.86
C ALA A 21 -14.47 -8.43 -18.72
N ALA A 22 -15.64 -8.25 -18.11
CA ALA A 22 -15.84 -7.36 -16.96
C ALA A 22 -15.01 -7.81 -15.74
N ILE A 23 -14.98 -9.11 -15.45
CA ILE A 23 -14.19 -9.68 -14.35
C ILE A 23 -12.69 -9.46 -14.58
N LEU A 24 -12.18 -9.74 -15.79
CA LEU A 24 -10.78 -9.50 -16.11
C LEU A 24 -10.41 -8.03 -16.00
N GLY A 25 -11.31 -7.13 -16.44
CA GLY A 25 -11.16 -5.69 -16.25
C GLY A 25 -11.05 -5.30 -14.78
N ASN A 26 -11.94 -5.81 -13.93
CA ASN A 26 -11.89 -5.57 -12.49
C ASN A 26 -10.63 -6.15 -11.86
N ILE A 27 -10.20 -7.37 -12.21
CA ILE A 27 -8.96 -7.96 -11.69
C ILE A 27 -7.75 -7.09 -12.05
N ALA A 28 -7.67 -6.61 -13.29
CA ALA A 28 -6.59 -5.72 -13.72
C ALA A 28 -6.62 -4.40 -12.94
N LEU A 29 -7.79 -3.79 -12.79
CA LEU A 29 -8.00 -2.57 -12.00
C LEU A 29 -7.60 -2.79 -10.54
N HIS A 30 -8.07 -3.86 -9.90
CA HIS A 30 -7.78 -4.20 -8.51
C HIS A 30 -6.28 -4.44 -8.29
N THR A 31 -5.62 -5.07 -9.25
CA THR A 31 -4.17 -5.30 -9.22
C THR A 31 -3.41 -3.97 -9.26
N ILE A 32 -3.78 -3.09 -10.20
CA ILE A 32 -3.19 -1.75 -10.33
C ILE A 32 -3.42 -0.94 -9.04
N ALA A 33 -4.64 -0.96 -8.52
CA ALA A 33 -4.99 -0.27 -7.28
C ALA A 33 -4.20 -0.83 -6.08
N THR A 34 -4.08 -2.15 -5.94
CA THR A 34 -3.28 -2.80 -4.89
C THR A 34 -1.83 -2.33 -4.95
N VAL A 35 -1.21 -2.34 -6.14
CA VAL A 35 0.17 -1.88 -6.33
C VAL A 35 0.28 -0.39 -6.00
N ALA A 36 -0.65 0.44 -6.45
CA ALA A 36 -0.65 1.88 -6.19
C ALA A 36 -0.79 2.19 -4.69
N VAL A 37 -1.69 1.51 -3.98
CA VAL A 37 -1.88 1.65 -2.53
C VAL A 37 -0.61 1.24 -1.79
N ILE A 38 -0.03 0.08 -2.10
CA ILE A 38 1.20 -0.39 -1.45
C ILE A 38 2.37 0.56 -1.74
N ALA A 39 2.52 1.02 -2.98
CA ALA A 39 3.56 1.98 -3.36
C ALA A 39 3.38 3.32 -2.65
N GLY A 40 2.15 3.82 -2.55
CA GLY A 40 1.81 5.03 -1.82
C GLY A 40 2.15 4.91 -0.33
N LEU A 41 1.72 3.83 0.32
CA LEU A 41 2.04 3.57 1.73
C LEU A 41 3.55 3.55 1.97
N ARG A 42 4.31 2.85 1.12
CA ARG A 42 5.79 2.81 1.21
C ARG A 42 6.42 4.18 0.99
N ARG A 43 5.86 5.01 0.11
CA ARG A 43 6.38 6.35 -0.19
C ARG A 43 6.20 7.33 0.97
N PHE A 44 5.11 7.21 1.73
CA PHE A 44 4.77 8.09 2.85
C PHE A 44 5.25 7.57 4.21
N GLU A 45 5.63 6.29 4.31
CA GLU A 45 6.14 5.63 5.53
C GLU A 45 7.23 6.44 6.29
N PRO A 46 8.27 7.00 5.63
CA PRO A 46 9.32 7.75 6.35
C PRO A 46 8.82 9.07 6.94
N THR A 47 7.75 9.64 6.37
CA THR A 47 7.12 10.88 6.86
C THR A 47 6.17 10.56 8.00
N MET A 48 5.36 9.51 7.83
CA MET A 48 4.40 9.00 8.80
C MET A 48 5.09 8.63 10.13
N SER A 49 6.21 7.91 10.05
CA SER A 49 6.99 7.48 11.23
C SER A 49 7.63 8.64 12.00
N LYS A 50 8.02 9.72 11.31
CA LYS A 50 8.54 10.94 11.96
C LYS A 50 7.46 11.77 12.63
N LEU A 51 6.27 11.85 12.03
CA LEU A 51 5.17 12.68 12.53
C LEU A 51 4.38 12.00 13.64
N LEU A 52 4.15 10.68 13.52
CA LEU A 52 3.25 9.96 14.42
C LEU A 52 3.98 9.24 15.56
N GLY A 53 5.29 8.98 15.43
CA GLY A 53 6.24 8.59 16.48
C GLY A 53 6.02 7.23 17.16
N ASP A 54 4.77 6.91 17.48
CA ASP A 54 4.31 5.77 18.25
C ASP A 54 3.65 4.71 17.37
N ALA A 55 4.05 3.45 17.56
CA ALA A 55 3.43 2.26 16.95
C ALA A 55 1.91 2.29 17.00
N PHE A 56 1.41 2.71 18.17
CA PHE A 56 0.00 2.68 18.52
C PHE A 56 -0.84 3.53 17.57
N ILE A 57 -0.24 4.53 16.93
CA ILE A 57 -0.92 5.40 15.98
C ILE A 57 -0.50 5.08 14.55
N ALA A 58 0.79 4.84 14.30
CA ALA A 58 1.30 4.61 12.95
C ALA A 58 0.73 3.35 12.28
N VAL A 59 0.64 2.23 13.02
CA VAL A 59 0.11 0.96 12.49
C VAL A 59 -1.37 1.07 12.09
N PRO A 60 -2.30 1.50 12.97
CA PRO A 60 -3.71 1.62 12.57
C PRO A 60 -3.92 2.65 11.47
N MET A 61 -3.14 3.73 11.41
CA MET A 61 -3.21 4.71 10.32
C MET A 61 -2.80 4.10 8.97
N MET A 62 -1.75 3.28 8.93
CA MET A 62 -1.35 2.59 7.69
C MET A 62 -2.42 1.60 7.22
N VAL A 63 -3.00 0.85 8.15
CA VAL A 63 -4.09 -0.10 7.85
C VAL A 63 -5.33 0.65 7.38
N ALA A 64 -5.72 1.74 8.05
CA ALA A 64 -6.85 2.56 7.64
C ALA A 64 -6.66 3.16 6.24
N ALA A 65 -5.46 3.67 5.94
CA ALA A 65 -5.12 4.20 4.62
C ALA A 65 -5.16 3.10 3.54
N ALA A 66 -4.67 1.89 3.84
CA ALA A 66 -4.76 0.74 2.94
C ALA A 66 -6.23 0.39 2.66
N THR A 67 -7.02 0.21 3.71
CA THR A 67 -8.46 -0.13 3.62
C THR A 67 -9.23 0.93 2.84
N LEU A 68 -8.98 2.22 3.10
CA LEU A 68 -9.64 3.32 2.38
C LEU A 68 -9.24 3.33 0.89
N GLY A 69 -7.96 3.11 0.58
CA GLY A 69 -7.50 2.99 -0.80
C GLY A 69 -8.17 1.83 -1.54
N MET A 70 -8.30 0.67 -0.89
CA MET A 70 -8.99 -0.49 -1.45
C MET A 70 -10.51 -0.24 -1.57
N LEU A 71 -11.13 0.49 -0.65
CA LEU A 71 -12.54 0.88 -0.75
C LEU A 71 -12.81 1.75 -1.98
N VAL A 72 -11.89 2.66 -2.32
CA VAL A 72 -11.98 3.45 -3.56
C VAL A 72 -11.90 2.53 -4.78
N ALA A 73 -11.01 1.53 -4.77
CA ALA A 73 -10.91 0.56 -5.86
C ALA A 73 -12.24 -0.21 -6.05
N HIS A 74 -12.82 -0.75 -4.96
CA HIS A 74 -14.14 -1.41 -4.98
C HIS A 74 -15.23 -0.50 -5.52
N THR A 75 -15.21 0.77 -5.13
CA THR A 75 -16.19 1.75 -5.62
C THR A 75 -16.09 1.87 -7.15
N ILE A 76 -14.89 1.99 -7.70
CA ILE A 76 -14.70 2.10 -9.15
C ILE A 76 -15.12 0.80 -9.87
N GLU A 77 -14.81 -0.37 -9.30
CA GLU A 77 -15.19 -1.68 -9.83
C GLU A 77 -16.71 -1.86 -9.88
N ILE A 78 -17.42 -1.45 -8.83
CA ILE A 78 -18.89 -1.48 -8.75
C ILE A 78 -19.50 -0.51 -9.77
N TRP A 79 -18.92 0.69 -9.92
CA TRP A 79 -19.33 1.64 -10.95
C TRP A 79 -19.12 1.08 -12.36
N GLY A 80 -18.05 0.31 -12.58
CA GLY A 80 -17.81 -0.42 -13.82
C GLY A 80 -18.97 -1.37 -14.18
N TRP A 81 -19.48 -2.13 -13.20
CA TRP A 81 -20.67 -2.96 -13.38
C TRP A 81 -21.92 -2.14 -13.67
N ALA A 82 -22.16 -1.07 -12.93
CA ALA A 82 -23.33 -0.22 -13.12
C ALA A 82 -23.35 0.41 -14.51
N VAL A 83 -22.21 0.94 -14.96
CA VAL A 83 -22.05 1.48 -16.32
C VAL A 83 -22.29 0.37 -17.33
N MET A 84 -21.66 -0.80 -17.20
CA MET A 84 -21.89 -1.89 -18.14
C MET A 84 -23.38 -2.27 -18.26
N LEU A 85 -24.11 -2.35 -17.15
CA LEU A 85 -25.53 -2.70 -17.15
C LEU A 85 -26.41 -1.63 -17.82
N LEU A 86 -26.06 -0.34 -17.66
CA LEU A 86 -26.70 0.74 -18.42
C LEU A 86 -26.44 0.61 -19.93
N TRP A 87 -25.22 0.26 -20.32
CA TRP A 87 -24.85 0.07 -21.72
C TRP A 87 -25.54 -1.13 -22.37
N LEU A 88 -25.81 -2.19 -21.58
CA LEU A 88 -26.61 -3.34 -22.01
C LEU A 88 -28.11 -3.06 -22.06
N GLY A 89 -28.56 -1.91 -21.55
CA GLY A 89 -29.97 -1.50 -21.54
C GLY A 89 -30.81 -2.16 -20.46
N GLU A 90 -30.20 -2.82 -19.47
CA GLU A 90 -30.91 -3.51 -18.38
C GLU A 90 -31.60 -2.56 -17.40
N PHE A 91 -31.09 -1.33 -17.30
CA PHE A 91 -31.68 -0.29 -16.46
C PHE A 91 -31.80 1.02 -17.22
N SER A 92 -32.87 1.76 -16.96
CA SER A 92 -33.13 3.06 -17.59
C SER A 92 -32.47 4.23 -16.85
N ASN A 93 -31.93 4.01 -15.66
CA ASN A 93 -31.36 5.07 -14.81
C ASN A 93 -30.17 4.55 -14.00
N LEU A 94 -29.27 5.47 -13.64
CA LEU A 94 -28.04 5.17 -12.91
C LEU A 94 -28.30 4.65 -11.49
N GLU A 95 -29.34 5.15 -10.83
CA GLU A 95 -29.66 4.78 -9.45
C GLU A 95 -29.96 3.28 -9.34
N SER A 96 -30.85 2.74 -10.17
CA SER A 96 -31.19 1.31 -10.19
C SER A 96 -30.01 0.44 -10.60
N ALA A 97 -29.23 0.87 -11.61
CA ALA A 97 -28.05 0.13 -12.06
C ALA A 97 -26.96 0.06 -10.97
N LEU A 98 -26.71 1.19 -10.30
CA LEU A 98 -25.72 1.27 -9.22
C LEU A 98 -26.20 0.52 -7.98
N TYR A 99 -27.48 0.66 -7.61
CA TYR A 99 -28.08 -0.08 -6.50
C TYR A 99 -27.96 -1.59 -6.72
N PHE A 100 -28.40 -2.10 -7.88
CA PHE A 100 -28.24 -3.50 -8.24
C PHE A 100 -26.76 -3.92 -8.16
N SER A 101 -25.86 -3.15 -8.77
CA SER A 101 -24.43 -3.47 -8.78
C SER A 101 -23.84 -3.55 -7.37
N VAL A 102 -24.15 -2.60 -6.48
CA VAL A 102 -23.70 -2.61 -5.08
C VAL A 102 -24.24 -3.83 -4.36
N VAL A 103 -25.55 -4.08 -4.42
CA VAL A 103 -26.23 -5.17 -3.71
C VAL A 103 -25.73 -6.53 -4.18
N THR A 104 -25.54 -6.69 -5.49
CA THR A 104 -25.08 -7.94 -6.10
C THR A 104 -23.59 -8.17 -5.85
N PHE A 105 -22.73 -7.16 -6.07
CA PHE A 105 -21.28 -7.27 -5.88
C PHE A 105 -20.91 -7.47 -4.41
N SER A 106 -21.63 -6.86 -3.48
CA SER A 106 -21.47 -7.09 -2.04
C SER A 106 -22.07 -8.42 -1.54
N THR A 107 -22.66 -9.22 -2.43
CA THR A 107 -23.37 -10.48 -2.12
C THR A 107 -24.60 -10.34 -1.22
N LEU A 108 -25.07 -9.11 -1.02
CA LEU A 108 -26.23 -8.81 -0.18
C LEU A 108 -27.53 -9.37 -0.80
N GLY A 109 -27.70 -9.17 -2.11
CA GLY A 109 -28.72 -9.86 -2.91
C GLY A 109 -30.16 -9.73 -2.40
N TYR A 110 -30.64 -8.52 -2.10
CA TYR A 110 -32.00 -8.29 -1.60
C TYR A 110 -33.10 -8.89 -2.49
N GLY A 111 -32.86 -8.98 -3.81
CA GLY A 111 -33.77 -9.62 -4.76
C GLY A 111 -35.00 -8.77 -5.11
N ASP A 112 -35.01 -7.50 -4.71
CA ASP A 112 -36.00 -6.49 -5.05
C ASP A 112 -35.82 -5.94 -6.48
N ILE A 113 -34.58 -5.87 -6.95
CA ILE A 113 -34.23 -5.59 -8.35
C ILE A 113 -33.42 -6.76 -8.91
N VAL A 114 -33.82 -7.26 -10.08
CA VAL A 114 -33.17 -8.39 -10.77
C VAL A 114 -32.98 -8.08 -12.25
N LEU A 115 -32.00 -8.71 -12.88
CA LEU A 115 -31.77 -8.62 -14.33
C LEU A 115 -32.77 -9.48 -15.10
N ASP A 116 -32.98 -9.14 -16.37
CA ASP A 116 -33.81 -9.93 -17.27
C ASP A 116 -33.21 -11.34 -17.51
N HIS A 117 -34.05 -12.28 -17.95
CA HIS A 117 -33.66 -13.68 -18.12
C HIS A 117 -32.44 -13.87 -19.04
N GLN A 118 -32.27 -12.96 -20.01
CA GLN A 118 -31.18 -12.89 -20.97
C GLN A 118 -29.85 -12.39 -20.38
N TRP A 119 -29.84 -11.82 -19.17
CA TRP A 119 -28.64 -11.31 -18.49
C TRP A 119 -28.52 -11.77 -17.04
N ARG A 120 -29.44 -12.59 -16.52
CA ARG A 120 -29.42 -13.09 -15.13
C ARG A 120 -28.10 -13.70 -14.69
N LEU A 121 -27.33 -14.30 -15.60
CA LEU A 121 -26.03 -14.89 -15.26
C LEU A 121 -24.98 -13.82 -14.97
N LEU A 122 -25.08 -12.62 -15.54
CA LEU A 122 -24.22 -11.49 -15.18
C LEU A 122 -24.34 -11.13 -13.70
N GLY A 123 -25.55 -11.17 -13.15
CA GLY A 123 -25.77 -10.91 -11.72
C GLY A 123 -25.01 -11.91 -10.85
N ALA A 124 -25.16 -13.21 -11.13
CA ALA A 124 -24.41 -14.25 -10.42
C ALA A 124 -22.89 -14.08 -10.55
N MET A 125 -22.40 -13.76 -11.75
CA MET A 125 -20.98 -13.54 -12.01
C MET A 125 -20.45 -12.27 -11.33
N ALA A 126 -21.25 -11.21 -11.21
CA ALA A 126 -20.91 -10.00 -10.47
C ALA A 126 -20.75 -10.28 -8.96
N SER A 127 -21.61 -11.12 -8.38
CA SER A 127 -21.45 -11.56 -6.99
C SER A 127 -20.18 -12.38 -6.77
N VAL A 128 -19.87 -13.32 -7.67
CA VAL A 128 -18.62 -14.10 -7.61
C VAL A 128 -17.40 -13.18 -7.70
N ASN A 129 -17.43 -12.20 -8.60
CA ASN A 129 -16.39 -11.19 -8.74
C ASN A 129 -16.15 -10.44 -7.43
N GLY A 130 -17.23 -9.94 -6.82
CA GLY A 130 -17.15 -9.23 -5.54
C GLY A 130 -16.55 -10.08 -4.42
N ILE A 131 -16.96 -11.35 -4.27
CA ILE A 131 -16.36 -12.28 -3.28
C ILE A 131 -14.85 -12.38 -3.46
N ILE A 132 -14.40 -12.59 -4.70
CA ILE A 132 -12.98 -12.76 -5.01
C ILE A 132 -12.20 -11.49 -4.64
N LEU A 133 -12.69 -10.32 -5.01
CA LEU A 133 -12.00 -9.04 -4.80
C LEU A 133 -12.05 -8.58 -3.34
N PHE A 134 -13.15 -8.80 -2.61
CA PHE A 134 -13.19 -8.57 -1.16
C PHE A 134 -12.25 -9.52 -0.40
N GLY A 135 -12.17 -10.79 -0.82
CA GLY A 135 -11.21 -11.75 -0.30
C GLY A 135 -9.76 -11.31 -0.52
N TRP A 136 -9.43 -10.85 -1.73
CA TRP A 136 -8.14 -10.26 -2.06
C TRP A 136 -7.82 -9.05 -1.18
N THR A 137 -8.76 -8.12 -1.04
CA THR A 137 -8.59 -6.92 -0.20
C THR A 137 -8.32 -7.27 1.24
N THR A 138 -9.04 -8.24 1.79
CA THR A 138 -8.81 -8.73 3.16
C THR A 138 -7.40 -9.27 3.33
N ALA A 139 -6.92 -10.07 2.37
CA ALA A 139 -5.55 -10.59 2.39
C ALA A 139 -4.50 -9.48 2.33
N VAL A 140 -4.70 -8.46 1.48
CA VAL A 140 -3.82 -7.28 1.40
C VAL A 140 -3.80 -6.51 2.71
N VAL A 141 -4.95 -6.23 3.31
CA VAL A 141 -5.06 -5.50 4.58
C VAL A 141 -4.35 -6.25 5.72
N VAL A 142 -4.54 -7.58 5.80
CA VAL A 142 -3.83 -8.42 6.76
C VAL A 142 -2.32 -8.38 6.52
N ALA A 143 -1.87 -8.49 5.27
CA ALA A 143 -0.45 -8.41 4.94
C ALA A 143 0.16 -7.06 5.32
N VAL A 144 -0.57 -5.95 5.11
CA VAL A 144 -0.16 -4.61 5.53
C VAL A 144 -0.06 -4.51 7.05
N LEU A 145 -1.05 -5.03 7.78
CA LEU A 145 -1.07 -5.04 9.25
C LEU A 145 0.14 -5.80 9.81
N THR A 146 0.33 -7.06 9.40
CA THR A 146 1.43 -7.91 9.88
C THR A 146 2.77 -7.26 9.57
N SER A 147 2.96 -6.80 8.33
CA SER A 147 4.19 -6.13 7.92
C SER A 147 4.45 -4.83 8.69
N ALA A 148 3.41 -4.09 9.09
CA ALA A 148 3.55 -2.85 9.84
C ALA A 148 3.95 -3.11 11.30
N ILE A 149 3.42 -4.16 11.92
CA ILE A 149 3.77 -4.59 13.28
C ILE A 149 5.24 -5.05 13.33
N GLU A 150 5.63 -5.97 12.44
CA GLU A 150 7.00 -6.50 12.38
C GLU A 150 8.05 -5.39 12.25
N ARG A 151 7.84 -4.46 11.32
CA ARG A 151 8.74 -3.31 11.13
C ARG A 151 8.83 -2.42 12.35
N HIS A 152 7.74 -2.23 13.09
CA HIS A 152 7.78 -1.43 14.30
C HIS A 152 8.59 -2.13 15.40
N ASP A 153 8.39 -3.44 15.58
CA ASP A 153 9.12 -4.23 16.59
C ASP A 153 10.62 -4.29 16.30
N GLU A 154 11.01 -4.42 15.03
CA GLU A 154 12.41 -4.31 14.59
C GLU A 154 13.01 -2.95 14.95
N ARG A 155 12.31 -1.85 14.63
CA ARG A 155 12.77 -0.48 14.94
C ARG A 155 12.92 -0.25 16.43
N ARG A 156 11.95 -0.73 17.22
CA ARG A 156 12.00 -0.63 18.69
C ARG A 156 13.17 -1.42 19.26
N SER A 157 13.42 -2.62 18.75
CA SER A 157 14.54 -3.48 19.16
C SER A 157 15.88 -2.86 18.81
N ALA A 158 16.02 -2.31 17.60
CA ALA A 158 17.21 -1.59 17.16
C ALA A 158 17.47 -0.32 17.97
N ARG A 159 16.43 0.42 18.37
CA ARG A 159 16.55 1.60 19.24
C ARG A 159 17.05 1.22 20.64
N LYS A 160 16.44 0.20 21.26
CA LYS A 160 16.88 -0.33 22.56
C LYS A 160 18.32 -0.83 22.53
N ALA A 161 18.75 -1.49 21.45
CA ALA A 161 20.13 -1.95 21.29
C ALA A 161 21.14 -0.79 21.24
N ARG A 162 20.76 0.34 20.62
CA ARG A 162 21.58 1.57 20.61
C ARG A 162 21.62 2.27 21.96
N GLU A 163 20.48 2.37 22.65
CA GLU A 163 20.38 2.98 23.98
C GLU A 163 21.09 2.13 25.07
N GLY A 164 21.05 0.80 24.94
CA GLY A 164 21.69 -0.14 25.85
C GLY A 164 23.18 -0.40 25.57
N GLN A 165 23.70 0.09 24.44
CA GLN A 165 25.13 0.09 24.17
C GLN A 165 25.72 1.36 24.81
N PRO A 166 26.45 1.27 25.94
CA PRO A 166 26.98 2.46 26.60
C PRO A 166 27.83 3.25 25.61
N GLU A 167 27.42 4.49 25.34
CA GLU A 167 28.15 5.43 24.51
C GLU A 167 29.57 5.55 25.05
N GLY A 168 30.55 4.91 24.41
CA GLY A 168 31.95 5.28 24.46
C GLY A 168 32.51 5.74 25.80
N HIS A 169 32.05 5.20 26.94
CA HIS A 169 32.79 5.31 28.17
C HIS A 169 34.03 4.50 27.88
N HIS A 170 35.14 5.21 27.65
CA HIS A 170 36.52 4.73 27.73
C HIS A 170 36.51 3.26 28.11
N ALA A 171 36.49 2.36 27.11
CA ALA A 171 36.46 0.93 27.37
C ALA A 171 37.55 0.72 28.42
N TRP A 172 37.16 0.33 29.65
CA TRP A 172 38.06 0.36 30.79
C TRP A 172 39.27 -0.48 30.39
N GLN A 173 40.37 0.19 30.10
CA GLN A 173 41.60 -0.50 29.75
C GLN A 173 42.18 -0.94 31.08
N PRO A 174 42.42 -2.24 31.29
CA PRO A 174 43.11 -2.69 32.48
C PRO A 174 44.42 -1.92 32.60
N TRP A 175 44.71 -1.42 33.80
CA TRP A 175 45.98 -0.76 34.06
C TRP A 175 47.13 -1.72 33.75
N HIS A 176 47.97 -1.37 32.78
CA HIS A 176 49.16 -2.13 32.43
C HIS A 176 50.37 -1.52 33.15
N PRO A 177 51.09 -2.26 34.01
CA PRO A 177 52.21 -1.74 34.80
C PRO A 177 53.43 -1.24 34.01
N HIS A 178 53.41 -1.30 32.67
CA HIS A 178 54.60 -1.13 31.83
C HIS A 178 54.43 -0.15 30.68
N ALA A 179 53.32 0.61 30.62
CA ALA A 179 53.15 1.60 29.55
C ALA A 179 54.22 2.70 29.70
N PRO A 180 55.14 2.89 28.74
CA PRO A 180 56.16 3.94 28.83
C PRO A 180 55.49 5.31 28.80
N TRP A 181 55.82 6.13 29.80
CA TRP A 181 55.31 7.49 29.95
C TRP A 181 55.64 8.33 28.69
N ARG A 182 54.62 8.85 27.99
CA ARG A 182 54.78 9.75 26.84
C ARG A 182 54.37 11.19 27.24
N PRO A 183 55.28 12.16 27.26
CA PRO A 183 54.91 13.56 27.45
C PRO A 183 54.19 14.10 26.19
N HIS A 184 52.95 14.56 26.35
CA HIS A 184 52.16 15.25 25.33
C HIS A 184 52.61 16.71 25.11
N ILE A 185 53.88 16.94 24.78
CA ILE A 185 54.37 18.28 24.42
C ILE A 185 55.12 18.23 23.09
N GLN A 186 54.39 18.13 21.98
CA GLN A 186 54.88 18.54 20.64
C GLN A 186 53.70 18.90 19.73
N GLU A 187 53.03 20.03 19.98
CA GLU A 187 52.22 20.66 18.93
C GLU A 187 52.06 22.18 19.15
N VAL A 188 53.17 22.92 19.28
CA VAL A 188 53.17 24.40 19.18
C VAL A 188 54.40 24.93 18.44
N ARG A 189 54.80 24.30 17.32
CA ARG A 189 55.87 24.89 16.48
C ARG A 189 55.68 24.60 15.01
N HIS A 190 54.73 25.31 14.37
CA HIS A 190 54.78 25.55 12.93
C HIS A 190 53.96 26.76 12.43
N ARG A 191 53.66 27.76 13.28
CA ARG A 191 52.94 28.96 12.85
C ARG A 191 53.65 30.26 13.25
N ALA A 192 54.88 30.44 12.79
CA ALA A 192 55.59 31.70 12.88
C ALA A 192 56.68 31.83 11.81
N ASP A 193 56.35 31.77 10.52
CA ASP A 193 57.30 32.08 9.43
C ASP A 193 56.61 32.65 8.16
N HIS A 194 55.59 33.50 8.32
CA HIS A 194 55.06 34.30 7.21
C HIS A 194 54.69 35.72 7.66
N ILE A 195 55.70 36.50 8.04
CA ILE A 195 55.67 37.97 8.00
C ILE A 195 57.05 38.46 7.55
N SER A 196 57.27 38.51 6.24
CA SER A 196 58.18 39.48 5.61
C SER A 196 57.94 39.42 4.11
N ASP A 197 57.16 40.37 3.62
CA ASP A 197 57.34 41.04 2.33
C ASP A 197 56.04 41.73 1.97
N HIS A 198 55.92 43.00 2.34
CA HIS A 198 55.14 44.03 1.63
C HIS A 198 55.36 45.37 2.35
N ASN A 199 56.56 45.94 2.18
CA ASN A 199 56.72 47.39 2.17
C ASN A 199 58.03 47.81 1.48
N ALA A 200 58.01 47.85 0.16
CA ALA A 200 59.02 48.54 -0.63
C ALA A 200 58.29 49.20 -1.82
N GLY A 201 58.14 50.53 -1.75
CA GLY A 201 57.50 51.31 -2.81
C GLY A 201 56.93 52.63 -2.30
N ALA A 202 57.81 53.53 -1.85
CA ALA A 202 57.51 54.95 -1.73
C ALA A 202 57.93 55.66 -3.03
N GLY A 203 57.08 56.62 -3.47
CA GLY A 203 57.34 57.79 -4.32
C GLY A 203 58.40 57.73 -5.43
N ASP A 204 57.96 57.87 -6.68
CA ASP A 204 58.11 59.09 -7.49
C ASP A 204 57.17 59.05 -8.71
#